data_AF-A0A7W1XZ20-F1
#
_entry.id   AF-A0A7W1XZ20-F1
#
_cell.length_a   1.000
_cell.length_b   1.000
_cell.length_c   1.000
_cell.angle_alpha   90.00
_cell.angle_beta   90.00
_cell.angle_gamma   90.00
#
_symmetry.space_group_name_H-M   'P 1'
#
loop_
_entity.id
_entity.type
_entity.pdbx_description
1 polymer ?
#
loop_
_entity_poly.entity_id
_entity_poly.type
_entity_poly.pdbx_seq_one_letter_code
_entity_poly.pdbx_strand_id
1 'polypeptide(L)'
;MGPQQKGFTLIELLVVIAIIGVLAGMGSQMMGYSIKKGNISAAESEIQRLILGVESFQLDHGDYPPTSMEDAYEVSGNGLDTGNESMVAHLASRAKGRTYFDFTEEYLENLDNDSLDKSLVDEISWVFGDNQLREYVDPWGNPYVYIHNHDYGREFSVTGDGKPVMVSAGQSAKTATYYEPIRFQIWSAGPDGIHENAEGDDVSQW
;
A
#
# COMPACT_ATOMS: atom_id res chain seq x y z
N MET A 1 39.81 57.71 17.29
CA MET A 1 38.97 57.03 18.30
C MET A 1 38.43 55.77 17.64
N GLY A 2 38.98 54.61 17.97
CA GLY A 2 38.48 53.34 17.45
C GLY A 2 37.13 53.01 18.11
N PRO A 3 36.14 52.51 17.38
CA PRO A 3 34.84 52.15 17.97
C PRO A 3 35.04 51.08 19.05
N GLN A 4 34.48 51.31 20.24
CA GLN A 4 34.46 50.32 21.32
C GLN A 4 33.67 49.09 20.86
N GLN A 5 34.34 47.95 20.77
CA GLN A 5 33.68 46.67 20.54
C GLN A 5 32.84 46.34 21.77
N LYS A 6 31.52 46.45 21.65
CA LYS A 6 30.58 45.97 22.65
C LYS A 6 30.57 44.45 22.60
N GLY A 7 31.04 43.80 23.67
CA GLY A 7 30.95 42.35 23.83
C GLY A 7 29.52 41.95 24.20
N PHE A 8 29.09 40.78 23.72
CA PHE A 8 27.82 40.17 24.09
C PHE A 8 27.82 39.79 25.56
N THR A 9 26.68 39.96 26.23
CA THR A 9 26.48 39.53 27.59
C THR A 9 26.13 38.04 27.64
N LEU A 10 26.52 37.36 28.72
CA LEU A 10 26.11 35.97 28.98
C LEU A 10 24.59 35.80 28.97
N ILE A 11 23.85 36.83 29.41
CA ILE A 11 22.39 36.78 29.46
C ILE A 11 21.77 36.87 28.07
N GLU A 12 22.33 37.65 27.15
CA GLU A 12 21.89 37.68 25.75
C GLU A 12 22.06 36.32 25.08
N LEU A 13 23.19 35.65 25.32
CA LEU A 13 23.41 34.30 24.79
C LEU A 13 22.42 33.29 25.40
N LEU A 14 22.17 33.37 26.71
CA LEU A 14 21.20 32.52 27.42
C LEU A 14 19.77 32.68 26.89
N VAL A 15 19.33 33.90 26.60
CA VAL A 15 17.99 34.16 26.04
C VAL A 15 17.88 33.58 24.62
N VAL A 16 18.92 33.71 23.80
CA VAL A 16 18.92 33.17 22.42
C VAL A 16 18.79 31.65 22.43
N ILE A 17 19.58 30.94 23.24
CA ILE A 17 19.49 29.47 23.30
C ILE A 17 18.16 29.00 23.92
N ALA A 18 17.58 29.77 24.85
CA ALA A 18 16.26 29.49 25.40
C ALA A 18 15.17 29.62 24.33
N ILE A 19 15.21 30.67 23.50
CA ILE A 19 14.27 30.84 22.39
C ILE A 19 14.44 29.72 21.35
N ILE A 20 15.68 29.38 20.98
CA ILE A 20 15.95 28.27 20.04
C ILE A 20 15.43 26.94 20.62
N GLY A 21 15.64 26.68 21.92
CA GLY A 21 15.14 25.48 22.58
C GLY A 21 13.61 25.36 22.54
N VAL A 22 12.89 26.47 22.78
CA VAL A 22 11.42 26.52 22.69
C VAL A 22 10.96 26.31 21.24
N LEU A 23 11.57 27.00 20.28
CA LEU A 23 11.20 26.89 18.87
C LEU A 23 11.49 25.50 18.29
N ALA A 24 12.64 24.91 18.63
CA ALA A 24 13.00 23.55 18.23
C ALA A 24 12.04 22.50 18.83
N GLY A 25 11.66 22.68 20.10
CA GLY A 25 10.65 21.85 20.76
C GLY A 25 9.32 21.85 20.01
N MET A 26 8.79 23.03 19.67
CA MET A 26 7.53 23.17 18.94
C MET A 26 7.59 22.63 17.51
N GLY A 27 8.72 22.83 16.81
CA GLY A 27 8.89 22.37 15.43
C GLY A 27 8.81 20.85 15.30
N SER A 28 9.40 20.11 16.24
CA SER A 28 9.47 18.64 16.19
C SER A 28 8.10 17.94 16.16
N GLN A 29 7.13 18.44 16.94
CA GLN A 29 5.81 17.80 17.08
C GLN A 29 4.93 18.01 15.84
N MET A 30 5.02 19.18 15.20
CA MET A 30 4.21 19.51 14.01
C MET A 30 4.61 18.68 12.78
N MET A 31 5.90 18.32 12.66
CA MET A 31 6.41 17.55 11.53
C MET A 31 5.84 16.11 11.52
N GLY A 32 5.80 15.43 12.68
CA GLY A 32 5.27 14.06 12.76
C GLY A 32 3.79 13.95 12.37
N TYR A 33 2.95 14.87 12.83
CA TYR A 33 1.53 14.90 12.45
C TYR A 33 1.32 15.13 10.94
N SER A 34 2.12 16.02 10.36
CA SER A 34 2.02 16.35 8.93
C SER A 34 2.44 15.18 8.04
N ILE A 35 3.48 14.43 8.45
CA ILE A 35 3.90 13.20 7.75
C ILE A 35 2.80 12.13 7.84
N LYS A 36 2.26 11.86 9.03
CA LYS A 36 1.18 10.85 9.19
C LYS A 36 -0.01 11.18 8.29
N LYS A 37 -0.46 12.44 8.28
CA LYS A 37 -1.56 12.88 7.41
C LYS A 37 -1.21 12.79 5.92
N GLY A 38 0.03 13.12 5.55
CA GLY A 38 0.52 12.98 4.18
C GLY A 38 0.47 11.54 3.70
N ASN A 39 0.93 10.59 4.53
CA ASN A 39 0.91 9.17 4.22
C ASN A 39 -0.52 8.64 4.04
N ILE A 40 -1.46 8.99 4.93
CA ILE A 40 -2.87 8.61 4.77
C ILE A 40 -3.42 9.14 3.44
N SER A 41 -3.18 10.42 3.14
CA SER A 41 -3.65 11.01 1.88
C SER A 41 -3.00 10.38 0.64
N ALA A 42 -1.75 9.92 0.75
CA ALA A 42 -1.07 9.18 -0.30
C ALA A 42 -1.73 7.80 -0.50
N ALA A 43 -1.94 7.04 0.57
CA ALA A 43 -2.62 5.74 0.53
C ALA A 43 -4.04 5.85 -0.07
N GLU A 44 -4.83 6.85 0.34
CA GLU A 44 -6.14 7.14 -0.24
C GLU A 44 -6.07 7.43 -1.75
N SER A 45 -5.03 8.12 -2.19
CA SER A 45 -4.82 8.45 -3.61
C SER A 45 -4.39 7.22 -4.40
N GLU A 46 -3.50 6.40 -3.86
CA GLU A 46 -3.07 5.14 -4.46
C GLU A 46 -4.25 4.18 -4.63
N ILE A 47 -5.07 4.01 -3.59
CA ILE A 47 -6.27 3.17 -3.63
C ILE A 47 -7.21 3.63 -4.76
N GLN A 48 -7.47 4.93 -4.88
CA GLN A 48 -8.28 5.45 -6.01
C GLN A 48 -7.67 5.08 -7.37
N ARG A 49 -6.35 5.21 -7.54
CA ARG A 49 -5.70 4.83 -8.80
C ARG A 49 -5.80 3.33 -9.07
N LEU A 50 -5.61 2.50 -8.03
CA LEU A 50 -5.70 1.05 -8.15
C LEU A 50 -7.12 0.63 -8.53
N ILE A 51 -8.14 1.24 -7.90
CA ILE A 51 -9.55 1.04 -8.26
C ILE A 51 -9.77 1.32 -9.75
N LEU A 52 -9.29 2.46 -10.26
CA LEU A 52 -9.41 2.81 -11.67
C LEU A 52 -8.68 1.81 -12.59
N GLY A 53 -7.53 1.31 -12.18
CA GLY A 53 -6.79 0.28 -12.91
C GLY A 53 -7.56 -1.05 -12.98
N VAL A 54 -8.06 -1.51 -11.84
CA VAL A 54 -8.87 -2.73 -11.71
C VAL A 54 -10.17 -2.62 -12.52
N GLU A 55 -10.87 -1.49 -12.46
CA GLU A 55 -12.05 -1.24 -13.29
C GLU A 55 -11.71 -1.20 -14.78
N SER A 56 -10.60 -0.57 -15.16
CA SER A 56 -10.16 -0.57 -16.56
C SER A 56 -9.80 -1.99 -17.04
N PHE A 57 -9.26 -2.84 -16.17
CA PHE A 57 -9.02 -4.25 -16.48
C PHE A 57 -10.34 -4.99 -16.73
N GLN A 58 -11.31 -4.79 -15.83
CA GLN A 58 -12.64 -5.39 -15.93
C GLN A 58 -13.35 -5.02 -17.24
N LEU A 59 -13.23 -3.76 -17.70
CA LEU A 59 -13.84 -3.33 -18.96
C LEU A 59 -13.31 -4.12 -20.18
N ASP A 60 -12.05 -4.55 -20.16
CA ASP A 60 -11.42 -5.28 -21.26
C ASP A 60 -11.56 -6.81 -21.15
N HIS A 61 -11.63 -7.34 -19.92
CA HIS A 61 -11.62 -8.78 -19.64
C HIS A 61 -12.98 -9.35 -19.19
N GLY A 62 -13.91 -8.48 -18.80
CA GLY A 62 -15.26 -8.83 -18.36
C GLY A 62 -15.38 -9.20 -16.88
N ASP A 63 -14.26 -9.33 -16.16
CA ASP A 63 -14.21 -9.59 -14.72
C ASP A 63 -13.00 -8.88 -14.10
N TYR A 64 -13.00 -8.65 -12.79
CA TYR A 64 -11.83 -8.07 -12.11
C TYR A 64 -10.69 -9.11 -12.01
N PRO A 65 -9.43 -8.70 -11.73
CA PRO A 65 -8.36 -9.64 -11.46
C PRO A 65 -8.76 -10.65 -10.37
N PRO A 66 -8.43 -11.94 -10.50
CA PRO A 66 -8.73 -12.92 -9.46
C PRO A 66 -7.94 -12.63 -8.18
N THR A 67 -8.42 -13.09 -7.02
CA THR A 67 -7.70 -12.94 -5.74
C THR A 67 -6.45 -13.81 -5.63
N SER A 68 -6.26 -14.78 -6.53
CA SER A 68 -5.05 -15.60 -6.56
C SER A 68 -4.74 -16.05 -7.98
N MET A 69 -3.46 -16.22 -8.25
CA MET A 69 -2.95 -16.82 -9.48
C MET A 69 -2.70 -18.32 -9.34
N GLU A 70 -2.66 -18.86 -8.13
CA GLU A 70 -2.27 -20.26 -7.85
C GLU A 70 -3.20 -21.30 -8.51
N ASP A 71 -4.49 -20.96 -8.67
CA ASP A 71 -5.46 -21.84 -9.33
C ASP A 71 -5.22 -21.94 -10.84
N ALA A 72 -4.63 -20.90 -11.44
CA ALA A 72 -4.40 -20.80 -12.87
C ALA A 72 -2.94 -21.09 -13.28
N TYR A 73 -2.00 -20.91 -12.35
CA TYR A 73 -0.56 -20.86 -12.62
C TYR A 73 0.23 -21.57 -11.52
N GLU A 74 1.34 -22.22 -11.91
CA GLU A 74 2.29 -22.76 -10.94
C GLU A 74 3.13 -21.61 -10.33
N VAL A 75 2.79 -21.24 -9.09
CA VAL A 75 3.50 -20.23 -8.30
C VAL A 75 4.45 -20.91 -7.32
N SER A 76 5.72 -20.52 -7.32
CA SER A 76 6.67 -20.96 -6.29
C SER A 76 6.59 -19.98 -5.12
N GLY A 77 5.67 -20.21 -4.19
CA GLY A 77 5.40 -19.32 -3.06
C GLY A 77 4.82 -20.04 -1.84
N ASN A 78 4.43 -19.25 -0.84
CA ASN A 78 3.88 -19.72 0.44
C ASN A 78 2.37 -19.42 0.58
N GLY A 79 1.74 -18.81 -0.44
CA GLY A 79 0.33 -18.39 -0.44
C GLY A 79 0.05 -17.13 0.38
N LEU A 80 1.09 -16.36 0.73
CA LEU A 80 1.01 -15.03 1.32
C LEU A 80 0.74 -14.02 0.20
N ASP A 81 0.06 -12.92 0.51
CA ASP A 81 -0.11 -11.75 -0.37
C ASP A 81 -0.68 -11.99 -1.78
N THR A 82 -1.21 -13.20 -2.04
CA THR A 82 -1.74 -13.65 -3.35
C THR A 82 -2.71 -12.68 -4.04
N GLY A 83 -3.56 -12.00 -3.26
CA GLY A 83 -4.47 -10.98 -3.77
C GLY A 83 -3.73 -9.78 -4.37
N ASN A 84 -2.69 -9.31 -3.67
CA ASN A 84 -1.85 -8.21 -4.12
C ASN A 84 -1.04 -8.62 -5.35
N GLU A 85 -0.32 -9.73 -5.28
CA GLU A 85 0.51 -10.25 -6.38
C GLU A 85 -0.31 -10.46 -7.66
N SER A 86 -1.49 -11.07 -7.52
CA SER A 86 -2.42 -11.27 -8.63
C SER A 86 -2.86 -9.94 -9.22
N MET A 87 -3.28 -8.98 -8.39
CA MET A 87 -3.64 -7.65 -8.86
C MET A 87 -2.46 -6.99 -9.60
N VAL A 88 -1.26 -7.00 -9.03
CA VAL A 88 -0.07 -6.39 -9.63
C VAL A 88 0.26 -7.03 -10.99
N ALA A 89 0.29 -8.35 -11.07
CA ALA A 89 0.58 -9.07 -12.31
C ALA A 89 -0.45 -8.76 -13.41
N HIS A 90 -1.74 -8.74 -13.09
CA HIS A 90 -2.80 -8.46 -14.05
C HIS A 90 -2.81 -6.99 -14.50
N LEU A 91 -2.58 -6.04 -13.58
CA LEU A 91 -2.58 -4.62 -13.92
C LEU A 91 -1.32 -4.19 -14.67
N ALA A 92 -0.20 -4.87 -14.42
CA ALA A 92 1.06 -4.72 -15.14
C ALA A 92 1.10 -5.54 -16.44
N SER A 93 0.09 -6.35 -16.75
CA SER A 93 0.06 -7.13 -17.99
C SER A 93 -0.11 -6.24 -19.22
N ARG A 94 0.51 -6.64 -20.34
CA ARG A 94 0.27 -6.05 -21.68
C ARG A 94 -0.54 -6.97 -22.60
N ALA A 95 -1.30 -7.93 -22.09
CA ALA A 95 -2.04 -8.89 -22.91
C ALA A 95 -2.97 -8.25 -23.96
N LYS A 96 -3.45 -7.01 -23.72
CA LYS A 96 -4.27 -6.21 -24.66
C LYS A 96 -3.51 -5.05 -25.31
N GLY A 97 -2.18 -5.05 -25.26
CA GLY A 97 -1.31 -4.02 -25.85
C GLY A 97 -1.17 -2.73 -25.02
N ARG A 98 -1.79 -2.67 -23.83
CA ARG A 98 -1.69 -1.58 -22.85
C ARG A 98 -1.52 -2.15 -21.45
N THR A 99 -0.97 -1.36 -20.53
CA THR A 99 -1.05 -1.60 -19.08
C THR A 99 -2.32 -0.97 -18.52
N TYR A 100 -2.78 -1.49 -17.38
CA TYR A 100 -3.96 -0.96 -16.67
C TYR A 100 -3.57 -0.04 -15.52
N PHE A 101 -2.34 -0.17 -15.03
CA PHE A 101 -1.78 0.67 -13.99
C PHE A 101 -0.30 0.95 -14.28
N ASP A 102 0.17 2.12 -13.82
CA ASP A 102 1.58 2.51 -13.88
C ASP A 102 2.13 2.47 -12.46
N PHE A 103 2.83 1.39 -12.13
CA PHE A 103 3.35 1.16 -10.78
C PHE A 103 4.57 2.04 -10.53
N THR A 104 4.55 2.75 -9.40
CA THR A 104 5.74 3.46 -8.93
C THR A 104 6.70 2.44 -8.34
N GLU A 105 7.89 2.27 -8.94
CA GLU A 105 8.88 1.26 -8.54
C GLU A 105 9.28 1.34 -7.05
N GLU A 106 9.21 2.52 -6.44
CA GLU A 106 9.51 2.72 -5.00
C GLU A 106 8.55 1.94 -4.08
N TYR A 107 7.32 1.68 -4.52
CA TYR A 107 6.31 0.93 -3.77
C TYR A 107 6.18 -0.52 -4.22
N LEU A 108 7.07 -1.00 -5.09
CA LEU A 108 7.09 -2.40 -5.49
C LEU A 108 8.17 -3.14 -4.69
N GLU A 109 7.74 -3.98 -3.77
CA GLU A 109 8.61 -4.84 -2.99
C GLU A 109 8.30 -6.31 -3.29
N ASN A 110 9.28 -7.20 -3.08
CA ASN A 110 9.01 -8.63 -3.00
C ASN A 110 9.34 -9.03 -1.56
N LEU A 111 8.30 -9.06 -0.72
CA LEU A 111 8.38 -9.21 0.72
C LEU A 111 8.73 -10.64 1.13
N ASP A 112 8.33 -11.64 0.34
CA ASP A 112 8.43 -13.05 0.72
C ASP A 112 9.36 -13.89 -0.18
N ASN A 113 9.99 -13.25 -1.18
CA ASN A 113 10.93 -13.76 -2.18
C ASN A 113 10.37 -14.85 -3.11
N ASP A 114 9.08 -14.77 -3.42
CA ASP A 114 8.40 -15.66 -4.35
C ASP A 114 8.64 -15.32 -5.84
N SER A 115 8.23 -16.24 -6.71
CA SER A 115 8.36 -16.04 -8.16
C SER A 115 7.45 -16.93 -9.00
N LEU A 116 7.14 -16.47 -10.21
CA LEU A 116 6.49 -17.27 -11.25
C LEU A 116 7.50 -18.16 -11.99
N ASP A 117 7.01 -19.26 -12.55
CA ASP A 117 7.76 -19.98 -13.57
C ASP A 117 8.01 -19.08 -14.80
N LYS A 118 9.24 -19.09 -15.32
CA LYS A 118 9.64 -18.24 -16.47
C LYS A 118 8.83 -18.49 -17.73
N SER A 119 8.31 -19.70 -17.93
CA SER A 119 7.43 -20.02 -19.06
C SER A 119 6.10 -19.26 -19.00
N LEU A 120 5.65 -18.88 -17.81
CA LEU A 120 4.39 -18.16 -17.59
C LEU A 120 4.57 -16.64 -17.73
N VAL A 121 5.76 -16.11 -17.42
CA VAL A 121 6.10 -14.68 -17.64
C VAL A 121 5.89 -14.27 -19.11
N ASP A 122 6.22 -15.18 -20.03
CA ASP A 122 6.01 -14.96 -21.47
C ASP A 122 4.51 -14.96 -21.85
N GLU A 123 3.65 -15.69 -21.13
CA GLU A 123 2.22 -15.80 -21.38
C GLU A 123 1.45 -14.56 -20.91
N ILE A 124 1.70 -14.09 -19.69
CA ILE A 124 1.03 -12.90 -19.14
C ILE A 124 1.53 -11.58 -19.72
N SER A 125 2.55 -11.61 -20.58
CA SER A 125 3.17 -10.42 -21.20
C SER A 125 3.52 -9.35 -20.17
N TRP A 126 4.16 -9.79 -19.10
CA TRP A 126 4.46 -8.95 -17.94
C TRP A 126 5.50 -7.87 -18.25
N VAL A 127 5.24 -6.64 -17.81
CA VAL A 127 6.09 -5.46 -18.01
C VAL A 127 7.40 -5.45 -17.22
N PHE A 128 7.50 -6.07 -16.04
CA PHE A 128 8.69 -5.92 -15.20
C PHE A 128 9.93 -6.65 -15.76
N GLY A 129 9.75 -7.57 -16.71
CA GLY A 129 10.87 -8.21 -17.42
C GLY A 129 11.66 -9.23 -16.59
N ASP A 130 11.13 -9.61 -15.43
CA ASP A 130 11.58 -10.74 -14.63
C ASP A 130 10.38 -11.57 -14.15
N ASN A 131 10.64 -12.58 -13.31
CA ASN A 131 9.65 -13.51 -12.81
C ASN A 131 9.32 -13.29 -11.32
N GLN A 132 9.75 -12.20 -10.71
CA GLN A 132 9.45 -11.95 -9.30
C GLN A 132 8.01 -11.49 -9.18
N LEU A 133 7.24 -12.15 -8.31
CA LEU A 133 6.00 -11.60 -7.82
C LEU A 133 6.35 -10.45 -6.87
N ARG A 134 5.62 -9.36 -6.99
CA ARG A 134 5.90 -8.14 -6.23
C ARG A 134 4.60 -7.61 -5.69
N GLU A 135 4.66 -7.23 -4.44
CA GLU A 135 3.58 -6.57 -3.75
C GLU A 135 3.70 -5.07 -3.98
N TYR A 136 2.58 -4.45 -4.30
CA TYR A 136 2.47 -3.01 -4.21
C TYR A 136 2.16 -2.64 -2.76
N VAL A 137 3.07 -1.90 -2.13
CA VAL A 137 3.01 -1.55 -0.71
C VAL A 137 2.45 -0.15 -0.47
N ASP A 138 1.86 0.04 0.68
CA ASP A 138 1.38 1.32 1.18
C ASP A 138 2.54 2.19 1.70
N PRO A 139 2.28 3.46 2.09
CA PRO A 139 3.31 4.37 2.59
C PRO A 139 4.01 3.93 3.89
N TRP A 140 3.55 2.85 4.52
CA TRP A 140 4.15 2.25 5.72
C TRP A 140 4.86 0.93 5.41
N GLY A 141 4.87 0.49 4.16
CA GLY A 141 5.54 -0.73 3.70
C GLY A 141 4.71 -2.00 3.86
N ASN A 142 3.41 -1.90 4.13
CA ASN A 142 2.52 -3.06 4.17
C ASN A 142 1.88 -3.27 2.79
N PRO A 143 1.70 -4.50 2.32
CA PRO A 143 1.03 -4.75 1.06
C PRO A 143 -0.44 -4.29 1.15
N TYR A 144 -0.92 -3.65 0.08
CA TYR A 144 -2.37 -3.45 -0.07
C TYR A 144 -3.08 -4.81 -0.09
N VAL A 145 -4.22 -4.92 0.59
CA VAL A 145 -5.04 -6.12 0.50
C VAL A 145 -6.04 -5.94 -0.63
N TYR A 146 -6.14 -6.92 -1.52
CA TYR A 146 -7.11 -6.96 -2.61
C TYR A 146 -7.90 -8.27 -2.54
N ILE A 147 -9.24 -8.19 -2.59
CA ILE A 147 -10.12 -9.36 -2.59
C ILE A 147 -11.25 -9.18 -3.63
N HIS A 148 -11.35 -10.13 -4.55
CA HIS A 148 -12.45 -10.25 -5.51
C HIS A 148 -13.76 -10.64 -4.82
N ASN A 149 -14.93 -10.13 -5.22
CA ASN A 149 -16.21 -10.48 -4.58
C ASN A 149 -16.54 -11.97 -4.60
N HIS A 150 -16.14 -12.71 -5.65
CA HIS A 150 -16.31 -14.16 -5.72
C HIS A 150 -15.63 -14.91 -4.58
N ASP A 151 -14.63 -14.31 -3.94
CA ASP A 151 -13.88 -14.87 -2.83
C ASP A 151 -14.30 -14.33 -1.46
N TYR A 152 -15.32 -13.48 -1.39
CA TYR A 152 -15.85 -13.00 -0.12
C TYR A 152 -16.32 -14.18 0.74
N GLY A 153 -15.85 -14.22 1.99
CA GLY A 153 -16.09 -15.33 2.93
C GLY A 153 -14.95 -16.35 2.99
N ARG A 154 -13.92 -16.21 2.15
CA ARG A 154 -12.62 -16.86 2.34
C ARG A 154 -11.71 -15.98 3.20
N GLU A 155 -10.70 -16.60 3.77
CA GLU A 155 -9.60 -15.91 4.44
C GLU A 155 -8.33 -16.04 3.61
N PHE A 156 -7.51 -15.00 3.64
CA PHE A 156 -6.26 -14.88 2.91
C PHE A 156 -5.14 -14.55 3.89
N SER A 157 -3.95 -15.08 3.64
CA SER A 157 -2.77 -14.76 4.43
C SER A 157 -2.08 -13.57 3.77
N VAL A 158 -1.78 -12.52 4.55
CA VAL A 158 -1.05 -11.32 4.07
C VAL A 158 0.08 -10.97 5.01
N THR A 159 1.10 -10.27 4.52
CA THR A 159 2.17 -9.74 5.36
C THR A 159 1.68 -8.55 6.19
N GLY A 160 1.82 -8.63 7.52
CA GLY A 160 1.58 -7.53 8.45
C GLY A 160 2.63 -7.52 9.56
N ASP A 161 3.31 -6.39 9.77
CA ASP A 161 4.43 -6.25 10.73
C ASP A 161 5.47 -7.39 10.62
N GLY A 162 5.79 -7.78 9.38
CA GLY A 162 6.76 -8.85 9.05
C GLY A 162 6.30 -10.26 9.39
N LYS A 163 5.00 -10.49 9.62
CA LYS A 163 4.43 -11.81 9.91
C LYS A 163 3.16 -12.06 9.10
N PRO A 164 2.81 -13.32 8.82
CA PRO A 164 1.53 -13.66 8.23
C PRO A 164 0.35 -13.31 9.16
N VAL A 165 -0.63 -12.59 8.62
CA VAL A 165 -1.91 -12.24 9.26
C VAL A 165 -3.04 -12.70 8.36
N MET A 166 -4.10 -13.26 8.96
CA MET A 166 -5.29 -13.65 8.21
C MET A 166 -6.22 -12.46 8.04
N VAL A 167 -6.63 -12.21 6.81
CA VAL A 167 -7.57 -11.15 6.44
C VAL A 167 -8.75 -11.74 5.67
N SER A 168 -9.87 -11.03 5.71
CA SER A 168 -11.09 -11.38 4.99
C SER A 168 -11.81 -10.12 4.54
N ALA A 169 -12.73 -10.25 3.58
CA ALA A 169 -13.50 -9.12 3.09
C ALA A 169 -14.33 -8.49 4.22
N GLY A 170 -14.19 -7.16 4.37
CA GLY A 170 -14.89 -6.35 5.35
C GLY A 170 -16.41 -6.40 5.19
N GLN A 171 -17.10 -6.38 6.32
CA GLN A 171 -18.55 -6.40 6.43
C GLN A 171 -19.04 -5.26 7.30
N SER A 172 -20.26 -4.78 7.04
CA SER A 172 -20.92 -3.86 7.96
C SER A 172 -21.27 -4.55 9.27
N ALA A 173 -20.72 -4.05 10.37
CA ALA A 173 -21.05 -4.50 11.73
C ALA A 173 -22.56 -4.45 12.06
N LYS A 174 -23.35 -3.67 11.32
CA LYS A 174 -24.80 -3.53 11.55
C LYS A 174 -25.64 -4.57 10.81
N THR A 175 -25.27 -4.90 9.58
CA THR A 175 -26.09 -5.71 8.66
C THR A 175 -25.45 -7.05 8.31
N ALA A 176 -24.18 -7.27 8.68
CA ALA A 176 -23.36 -8.41 8.25
C ALA A 176 -23.28 -8.57 6.72
N THR A 177 -23.51 -7.48 5.98
CA THR A 177 -23.35 -7.45 4.52
C THR A 177 -21.95 -6.98 4.18
N TYR A 178 -21.31 -7.62 3.19
CA TYR A 178 -20.03 -7.16 2.66
C TYR A 178 -20.12 -5.72 2.15
N TYR A 179 -19.07 -4.95 2.40
CA TYR A 179 -18.86 -3.71 1.66
C TYR A 179 -18.64 -4.04 0.17
N GLU A 180 -19.14 -3.18 -0.71
CA GLU A 180 -19.03 -3.36 -2.17
C GLU A 180 -19.37 -4.79 -2.66
N PRO A 181 -20.57 -5.32 -2.33
CA PRO A 181 -20.89 -6.75 -2.43
C PRO A 181 -20.88 -7.32 -3.86
N ILE A 182 -20.80 -6.45 -4.88
CA ILE A 182 -20.77 -6.81 -6.31
C ILE A 182 -19.51 -6.30 -7.03
N ARG A 183 -18.52 -5.79 -6.29
CA ARG A 183 -17.24 -5.30 -6.86
C ARG A 183 -16.07 -6.11 -6.30
N PHE A 184 -15.03 -5.43 -5.85
CA PHE A 184 -13.89 -5.96 -5.14
C PHE A 184 -13.66 -5.04 -3.94
N GLN A 185 -12.88 -5.51 -2.97
CA GLN A 185 -12.43 -4.68 -1.86
C GLN A 185 -10.92 -4.50 -1.96
N ILE A 186 -10.47 -3.28 -1.68
CA ILE A 186 -9.06 -2.95 -1.58
C ILE A 186 -8.83 -1.98 -0.42
N TRP A 187 -7.78 -2.20 0.36
CA TRP A 187 -7.42 -1.33 1.48
C TRP A 187 -5.94 -1.44 1.84
N SER A 188 -5.45 -0.47 2.61
CA SER A 188 -4.14 -0.47 3.26
C SER A 188 -4.30 -0.72 4.75
N ALA A 189 -3.30 -1.38 5.37
CA ALA A 189 -3.22 -1.63 6.81
C ALA A 189 -3.02 -0.36 7.65
N GLY A 190 -2.88 0.79 6.99
CA GLY A 190 -2.83 2.07 7.66
C GLY A 190 -1.57 2.32 8.50
N PRO A 191 -1.59 3.39 9.31
CA PRO A 191 -0.44 3.86 10.07
C PRO A 191 0.14 2.93 11.12
N ASP A 192 -0.65 2.01 11.67
CA ASP A 192 -0.17 1.07 12.68
C ASP A 192 0.30 -0.27 12.09
N GLY A 193 -0.01 -0.53 10.81
CA GLY A 193 0.38 -1.72 10.07
C GLY A 193 -0.36 -2.99 10.51
N ILE A 194 -1.43 -2.86 11.28
CA ILE A 194 -2.26 -3.96 11.75
C ILE A 194 -3.46 -4.07 10.82
N HIS A 195 -3.57 -5.19 10.13
CA HIS A 195 -4.73 -5.44 9.27
C HIS A 195 -5.99 -5.68 10.13
N GLU A 196 -6.99 -4.80 9.98
CA GLU A 196 -8.27 -4.87 10.70
C GLU A 196 -9.45 -5.09 9.73
N ASN A 197 -9.20 -5.72 8.56
CA ASN A 197 -10.19 -5.98 7.51
C ASN A 197 -10.93 -4.71 7.06
N ALA A 198 -10.15 -3.65 6.89
CA ALA A 198 -10.57 -2.32 6.50
C ALA A 198 -11.37 -1.54 7.57
N GLU A 199 -11.33 -2.00 8.82
CA GLU A 199 -11.81 -1.24 9.99
C GLU A 199 -10.64 -0.52 10.69
N GLY A 200 -10.91 0.14 11.82
CA GLY A 200 -9.85 0.76 12.62
C GLY A 200 -9.20 1.97 11.96
N ASP A 201 -7.87 1.93 11.79
CA ASP A 201 -7.11 2.94 11.03
C ASP A 201 -6.64 2.47 9.65
N ASP A 202 -7.11 1.29 9.20
CA ASP A 202 -7.00 0.85 7.81
C ASP A 202 -7.57 1.92 6.88
N VAL A 203 -6.90 2.13 5.76
CA VAL A 203 -7.31 3.10 4.74
C VAL A 203 -8.05 2.37 3.65
N SER A 204 -9.33 2.68 3.47
CA SER A 204 -10.20 2.02 2.51
C SER A 204 -11.21 2.99 1.91
N GLN A 205 -11.79 2.64 0.76
CA GLN A 205 -12.75 3.47 0.06
C GLN A 205 -13.87 2.62 -0.54
N TRP A 206 -15.07 2.73 0.04
CA TRP A 206 -16.33 2.16 -0.40
C TRP A 206 -17.50 3.12 -0.10
#